data_AF-A0A3D3T0W6-F1
#
_entry.id   AF-A0A3D3T0W6-F1
#
_cell.length_a   1.000
_cell.length_b   1.000
_cell.length_c   1.000
_cell.angle_alpha   90.00
_cell.angle_beta   90.00
_cell.angle_gamma   90.00
#
_symmetry.space_group_name_H-M   'P 1'
#
loop_
_entity.id
_entity.type
_entity.pdbx_description
1 polymer ?
#
loop_
_entity_poly.entity_id
_entity_poly.type
_entity_poly.pdbx_seq_one_letter_code
_entity_poly.pdbx_strand_id
1 'polypeptide(L)'
;MNSQSIVDVAANLRPLISQHRREGELNARLAPEVVEAVGKAGMFRLFAPKEVGGLEATPSEAFGAVVEMAAGDPAVTWYVVNSMPGCMMTAKLPEEERNRVFADPDRHFGFSAVALSKATPVEGGFTLNGSWPVVTGVEDSHWCALAGLVWEGDEPRLVDGRPDARMFLIPTEQLEIEQTWQNAAAMRGTGSNQVNAKDVFVPEVRACVPGSTPQIDRPMFRGSPTALTLPIFAAVAVGVLKGAIEAASAEIKQKVSSVTGKA
;
A
#
# COMPACT_ATOMS: atom_id res chain seq x y z
N MET A 1 -29.45 -9.26 -11.16
CA MET A 1 -28.99 -8.26 -10.19
C MET A 1 -27.62 -7.80 -10.67
N ASN A 2 -27.46 -6.53 -11.07
CA ASN A 2 -26.15 -6.04 -11.53
C ASN A 2 -25.16 -6.15 -10.37
N SER A 3 -24.04 -6.86 -10.59
CA SER A 3 -22.90 -6.80 -9.69
C SER A 3 -22.44 -5.35 -9.61
N GLN A 4 -22.29 -4.79 -8.41
CA GLN A 4 -21.70 -3.46 -8.23
C GLN A 4 -20.28 -3.46 -8.81
N SER A 5 -19.88 -2.36 -9.47
CA SER A 5 -18.51 -2.20 -9.95
C SER A 5 -17.55 -1.89 -8.79
N ILE A 6 -16.25 -2.10 -8.98
CA ILE A 6 -15.21 -1.74 -7.99
C ILE A 6 -15.30 -0.25 -7.64
N VAL A 7 -15.58 0.61 -8.62
CA VAL A 7 -15.73 2.06 -8.43
C VAL A 7 -16.97 2.38 -7.59
N ASP A 8 -18.10 1.69 -7.81
CA ASP A 8 -19.31 1.87 -6.99
C ASP A 8 -19.08 1.47 -5.54
N VAL A 9 -18.38 0.35 -5.31
CA VAL A 9 -18.01 -0.12 -3.97
C VAL A 9 -17.13 0.93 -3.28
N ALA A 10 -16.12 1.45 -3.98
CA ALA A 10 -15.24 2.50 -3.46
C ALA A 10 -15.99 3.80 -3.12
N ALA A 11 -16.92 4.22 -3.99
CA ALA A 11 -17.77 5.40 -3.74
C ALA A 11 -18.66 5.21 -2.50
N ASN A 12 -19.19 4.02 -2.27
CA ASN A 12 -20.02 3.71 -1.10
C ASN A 12 -19.26 3.76 0.23
N LEU A 13 -17.92 3.59 0.24
CA LEU A 13 -17.07 3.75 1.43
C LEU A 13 -16.84 5.22 1.81
N ARG A 14 -16.99 6.14 0.85
CA ARG A 14 -16.63 7.54 1.01
C ARG A 14 -17.29 8.25 2.21
N PRO A 15 -18.58 8.03 2.53
CA PRO A 15 -19.20 8.66 3.71
C PRO A 15 -18.51 8.26 5.02
N LEU A 16 -18.25 6.96 5.21
CA LEU A 16 -17.53 6.45 6.39
C LEU A 16 -16.11 7.01 6.46
N ILE A 17 -15.38 6.96 5.35
CA ILE A 17 -14.03 7.53 5.24
C ILE A 17 -14.03 9.02 5.64
N SER A 18 -14.97 9.80 5.10
CA SER A 18 -15.06 11.24 5.36
C SER A 18 -15.41 11.56 6.81
N GLN A 19 -16.25 10.74 7.44
CA GLN A 19 -16.65 10.86 8.84
C GLN A 19 -15.45 10.71 9.79
N HIS A 20 -14.54 9.77 9.50
CA HIS A 20 -13.38 9.47 10.35
C HIS A 20 -12.08 10.17 9.95
N ARG A 21 -12.05 10.92 8.83
CA ARG A 21 -10.86 11.65 8.36
C ARG A 21 -10.17 12.47 9.47
N ARG A 22 -10.95 13.19 10.28
CA ARG A 22 -10.39 14.03 11.36
C ARG A 22 -9.74 13.21 12.46
N GLU A 23 -10.32 12.08 12.82
CA GLU A 23 -9.75 11.16 13.80
C GLU A 23 -8.39 10.65 13.31
N GLY A 24 -8.33 10.22 12.05
CA GLY A 24 -7.09 9.75 11.44
C GLY A 24 -5.98 10.79 11.43
N GLU A 25 -6.33 12.03 11.09
CA GLU A 25 -5.40 13.16 11.12
C GLU A 25 -4.83 13.44 12.52
N LEU A 26 -5.68 13.43 13.55
CA LEU A 26 -5.26 13.71 14.93
C LEU A 26 -4.34 12.61 15.49
N ASN A 27 -4.69 11.35 15.23
CA ASN A 27 -4.01 10.18 15.78
C ASN A 27 -2.78 9.76 14.97
N ALA A 28 -2.53 10.37 13.81
CA ALA A 28 -1.52 9.94 12.85
C ALA A 28 -1.64 8.45 12.45
N ARG A 29 -2.88 7.93 12.44
CA ARG A 29 -3.23 6.54 12.14
C ARG A 29 -4.71 6.46 11.81
N LEU A 30 -5.10 5.69 10.79
CA LEU A 30 -6.50 5.57 10.38
C LEU A 30 -7.38 5.00 11.49
N ALA A 31 -8.67 5.39 11.49
CA ALA A 31 -9.65 4.78 12.38
C ALA A 31 -9.80 3.28 12.04
N PRO A 32 -9.80 2.37 13.05
CA PRO A 32 -9.91 0.93 12.82
C PRO A 32 -11.13 0.53 11.98
N GLU A 33 -12.27 1.20 12.18
CA GLU A 33 -13.51 0.96 11.45
C GLU A 33 -13.36 1.23 9.94
N VAL A 34 -12.56 2.24 9.57
CA VAL A 34 -12.27 2.55 8.18
C VAL A 34 -11.37 1.46 7.59
N VAL A 35 -10.31 1.06 8.30
CA VAL A 35 -9.40 -0.01 7.84
C VAL A 35 -10.17 -1.31 7.62
N GLU A 36 -11.03 -1.68 8.57
CA GLU A 36 -11.86 -2.89 8.48
C GLU A 36 -12.83 -2.84 7.30
N ALA A 37 -13.57 -1.72 7.12
CA ALA A 37 -14.52 -1.59 6.02
C ALA A 37 -13.85 -1.61 4.64
N VAL A 38 -12.71 -0.93 4.50
CA VAL A 38 -11.91 -0.87 3.27
C VAL A 38 -11.31 -2.25 2.95
N GLY A 39 -10.83 -2.96 3.98
CA GLY A 39 -10.34 -4.33 3.89
C GLY A 39 -11.41 -5.32 3.41
N LYS A 40 -12.56 -5.35 4.09
CA LYS A 40 -13.71 -6.21 3.75
C LYS A 40 -14.25 -5.97 2.35
N ALA A 41 -14.19 -4.72 1.87
CA ALA A 41 -14.55 -4.34 0.51
C ALA A 41 -13.55 -4.83 -0.55
N GLY A 42 -12.39 -5.38 -0.14
CA GLY A 42 -11.34 -5.89 -1.02
C GLY A 42 -10.41 -4.81 -1.57
N MET A 43 -10.48 -3.57 -1.08
CA MET A 43 -9.73 -2.45 -1.65
C MET A 43 -8.21 -2.57 -1.43
N PHE A 44 -7.75 -3.26 -0.38
CA PHE A 44 -6.32 -3.53 -0.19
C PHE A 44 -5.76 -4.60 -1.12
N ARG A 45 -6.63 -5.34 -1.79
CA ARG A 45 -6.31 -6.51 -2.64
C ARG A 45 -6.81 -6.34 -4.07
N LEU A 46 -6.88 -5.08 -4.52
CA LEU A 46 -7.22 -4.72 -5.91
C LEU A 46 -6.34 -5.47 -6.92
N PHE A 47 -5.03 -5.57 -6.64
CA PHE A 47 -4.03 -6.18 -7.54
C PHE A 47 -3.53 -7.54 -7.03
N ALA A 48 -4.24 -8.15 -6.08
CA ALA A 48 -3.90 -9.50 -5.61
C ALA A 48 -4.48 -10.55 -6.58
N PRO A 49 -3.88 -11.75 -6.65
CA PRO A 49 -4.42 -12.86 -7.42
C PRO A 49 -5.82 -13.28 -6.95
N LYS A 50 -6.67 -13.74 -7.87
CA LYS A 50 -8.02 -14.24 -7.53
C LYS A 50 -8.01 -15.45 -6.60
N GLU A 51 -6.94 -16.24 -6.64
CA GLU A 51 -6.71 -17.42 -5.79
C GLU A 51 -6.74 -17.09 -4.30
N VAL A 52 -6.41 -15.86 -3.93
CA VAL A 52 -6.42 -15.36 -2.55
C VAL A 52 -7.54 -14.35 -2.29
N GLY A 53 -8.60 -14.41 -3.10
CA GLY A 53 -9.74 -13.49 -3.03
C GLY A 53 -9.44 -12.09 -3.58
N GLY A 54 -8.31 -11.90 -4.24
CA GLY A 54 -7.97 -10.65 -4.92
C GLY A 54 -8.90 -10.31 -6.07
N LEU A 55 -8.94 -9.03 -6.44
CA LEU A 55 -9.90 -8.53 -7.42
C LEU A 55 -9.34 -8.53 -8.86
N GLU A 56 -8.02 -8.59 -9.03
CA GLU A 56 -7.33 -8.40 -10.31
C GLU A 56 -7.91 -7.22 -11.12
N ALA A 57 -8.15 -6.11 -10.43
CA ALA A 57 -8.76 -4.91 -10.99
C ALA A 57 -7.95 -4.38 -12.18
N THR A 58 -8.62 -3.98 -13.25
CA THR A 58 -7.95 -3.27 -14.35
C THR A 58 -7.38 -1.94 -13.84
N PRO A 59 -6.33 -1.39 -14.48
CA PRO A 59 -5.79 -0.09 -14.10
C PRO A 59 -6.85 1.02 -14.08
N SER A 60 -7.81 0.99 -15.01
CA SER A 60 -8.91 1.95 -15.06
C SER A 60 -9.88 1.82 -13.87
N GLU A 61 -10.22 0.60 -13.46
CA GLU A 61 -11.06 0.36 -12.28
C GLU A 61 -10.36 0.81 -10.99
N ALA A 62 -9.07 0.44 -10.84
CA ALA A 62 -8.28 0.86 -9.69
C ALA A 62 -8.12 2.38 -9.63
N PHE A 63 -7.87 3.05 -10.77
CA PHE A 63 -7.80 4.50 -10.85
C PHE A 63 -9.12 5.14 -10.40
N GLY A 64 -10.27 4.69 -10.94
CA GLY A 64 -11.58 5.22 -10.56
C GLY A 64 -11.89 5.02 -9.07
N ALA A 65 -11.61 3.83 -8.53
CA ALA A 65 -11.82 3.52 -7.11
C ALA A 65 -10.98 4.42 -6.19
N VAL A 66 -9.70 4.62 -6.54
CA VAL A 66 -8.80 5.52 -5.78
C VAL A 66 -9.28 6.96 -5.85
N VAL A 67 -9.76 7.45 -7.00
CA VAL A 67 -10.33 8.81 -7.11
C VAL A 67 -11.52 9.00 -6.16
N GLU A 68 -12.47 8.06 -6.15
CA GLU A 68 -13.67 8.17 -5.31
C GLU A 68 -13.33 8.15 -3.82
N MET A 69 -12.46 7.24 -3.38
CA MET A 69 -12.05 7.16 -1.98
C MET A 69 -11.18 8.34 -1.55
N ALA A 70 -10.27 8.83 -2.40
CA ALA A 70 -9.36 9.93 -2.06
C ALA A 70 -10.11 11.26 -1.92
N ALA A 71 -11.27 11.41 -2.58
CA ALA A 71 -12.19 12.52 -2.34
C ALA A 71 -12.84 12.46 -0.95
N GLY A 72 -12.77 11.31 -0.28
CA GLY A 72 -13.09 11.10 1.12
C GLY A 72 -11.88 11.33 2.02
N ASP A 73 -10.77 10.62 1.83
CA ASP A 73 -9.52 10.83 2.59
C ASP A 73 -8.34 10.24 1.80
N PRO A 74 -7.35 11.05 1.40
CA PRO A 74 -6.19 10.53 0.68
C PRO A 74 -5.31 9.60 1.53
N ALA A 75 -5.33 9.67 2.86
CA ALA A 75 -4.55 8.76 3.70
C ALA A 75 -5.01 7.31 3.56
N VAL A 76 -6.34 7.09 3.48
CA VAL A 76 -6.95 5.78 3.27
C VAL A 76 -6.54 5.20 1.92
N THR A 77 -6.54 6.01 0.86
CA THR A 77 -6.12 5.53 -0.46
C THR A 77 -4.63 5.29 -0.55
N TRP A 78 -3.83 5.96 0.28
CA TRP A 78 -2.41 5.68 0.37
C TRP A 78 -2.12 4.26 0.87
N TYR A 79 -2.93 3.72 1.80
CA TYR A 79 -2.86 2.30 2.19
C TYR A 79 -3.16 1.40 0.99
N VAL A 80 -4.23 1.70 0.25
CA VAL A 80 -4.67 0.93 -0.92
C VAL A 80 -3.59 0.86 -1.99
N VAL A 81 -3.05 2.01 -2.40
CA VAL A 81 -2.09 2.05 -3.51
C VAL A 81 -0.72 1.47 -3.11
N ASN A 82 -0.28 1.64 -1.85
CA ASN A 82 0.96 1.02 -1.36
C ASN A 82 0.83 -0.49 -1.17
N SER A 83 -0.39 -1.01 -1.02
CA SER A 83 -0.63 -2.45 -0.97
C SER A 83 -0.46 -3.13 -2.34
N MET A 84 -0.65 -2.40 -3.45
CA MET A 84 -0.65 -2.97 -4.81
C MET A 84 0.68 -3.67 -5.19
N PRO A 85 1.87 -3.08 -4.98
CA PRO A 85 3.13 -3.78 -5.26
C PRO A 85 3.31 -5.08 -4.46
N GLY A 86 2.94 -5.06 -3.17
CA GLY A 86 2.97 -6.24 -2.31
C GLY A 86 2.04 -7.35 -2.83
N CYS A 87 0.82 -6.98 -3.21
CA CYS A 87 -0.13 -7.89 -3.84
C CYS A 87 0.44 -8.54 -5.11
N MET A 88 0.99 -7.73 -6.03
CA MET A 88 1.55 -8.25 -7.29
C MET A 88 2.75 -9.17 -7.07
N MET A 89 3.56 -8.90 -6.04
CA MET A 89 4.71 -9.75 -5.68
C MET A 89 4.27 -11.16 -5.28
N THR A 90 3.10 -11.30 -4.63
CA THR A 90 2.61 -12.60 -4.18
C THR A 90 2.30 -13.58 -5.31
N ALA A 91 2.09 -13.09 -6.54
CA ALA A 91 1.94 -13.93 -7.74
C ALA A 91 3.21 -14.73 -8.07
N LYS A 92 4.35 -14.37 -7.48
CA LYS A 92 5.66 -15.04 -7.64
C LYS A 92 5.91 -16.09 -6.56
N LEU A 93 5.13 -16.08 -5.49
CA LEU A 93 5.27 -17.02 -4.39
C LEU A 93 4.70 -18.39 -4.76
N PRO A 94 5.28 -19.48 -4.24
CA PRO A 94 4.62 -20.77 -4.19
C PRO A 94 3.22 -20.65 -3.57
N GLU A 95 2.30 -21.52 -3.97
CA GLU A 95 0.90 -21.44 -3.54
C GLU A 95 0.73 -21.46 -2.02
N GLU A 96 1.44 -22.33 -1.32
CA GLU A 96 1.38 -22.43 0.13
C GLU A 96 1.77 -21.11 0.83
N GLU A 97 2.88 -20.49 0.40
CA GLU A 97 3.34 -19.23 0.98
C GLU A 97 2.41 -18.07 0.60
N ARG A 98 1.89 -18.06 -0.63
CA ARG A 98 0.87 -17.08 -1.04
C ARG A 98 -0.38 -17.18 -0.16
N ASN A 99 -0.87 -18.39 0.08
CA ASN A 99 -2.04 -18.61 0.94
C ASN A 99 -1.77 -18.20 2.39
N ARG A 100 -0.56 -18.44 2.89
CA ARG A 100 -0.13 -17.98 4.23
C ARG A 100 -0.17 -16.46 4.35
N VAL A 101 0.34 -15.74 3.36
CA VAL A 101 0.38 -14.27 3.36
C VAL A 101 -1.03 -13.67 3.38
N PHE A 102 -1.98 -14.31 2.70
CA PHE A 102 -3.38 -13.87 2.64
C PHE A 102 -4.32 -14.65 3.57
N ALA A 103 -3.79 -15.25 4.65
CA ALA A 103 -4.62 -15.92 5.65
C ALA A 103 -5.63 -14.95 6.32
N ASP A 104 -5.25 -13.66 6.44
CA ASP A 104 -6.14 -12.53 6.75
C ASP A 104 -6.08 -11.53 5.57
N PRO A 105 -6.91 -11.73 4.52
CA PRO A 105 -6.79 -11.01 3.25
C PRO A 105 -7.31 -9.58 3.29
N ASP A 106 -7.93 -9.17 4.40
CA ASP A 106 -8.55 -7.85 4.56
C ASP A 106 -7.55 -6.81 5.13
N ARG A 107 -6.25 -7.15 5.15
CA ARG A 107 -5.17 -6.26 5.55
C ARG A 107 -4.33 -5.82 4.37
N HIS A 108 -3.81 -4.60 4.46
CA HIS A 108 -2.89 -4.04 3.49
C HIS A 108 -1.46 -4.50 3.76
N PHE A 109 -0.58 -4.36 2.76
CA PHE A 109 0.85 -4.50 2.94
C PHE A 109 1.48 -3.17 3.36
N GLY A 110 2.34 -3.21 4.38
CA GLY A 110 3.37 -2.18 4.53
C GLY A 110 4.33 -2.26 3.34
N PHE A 111 4.73 -1.13 2.78
CA PHE A 111 5.58 -1.13 1.59
C PHE A 111 6.65 -0.04 1.65
N SER A 112 7.86 -0.39 1.20
CA SER A 112 8.89 0.58 0.90
C SER A 112 9.81 0.09 -0.21
N ALA A 113 9.96 0.91 -1.26
CA ALA A 113 10.89 0.66 -2.36
C ALA A 113 12.32 1.16 -2.06
N VAL A 114 12.56 1.72 -0.86
CA VAL A 114 13.84 2.27 -0.45
C VAL A 114 14.81 1.11 -0.13
N ALA A 115 15.76 0.85 -1.02
CA ALA A 115 16.71 -0.27 -0.90
C ALA A 115 17.95 0.09 -0.06
N LEU A 116 17.74 0.51 1.19
CA LEU A 116 18.83 0.86 2.13
C LEU A 116 19.27 -0.31 3.01
N SER A 117 18.55 -1.43 2.99
CA SER A 117 18.87 -2.61 3.80
C SER A 117 19.96 -3.49 3.17
N LYS A 118 20.71 -4.14 4.05
CA LYS A 118 21.71 -5.16 3.75
C LYS A 118 21.10 -6.54 4.01
N ALA A 119 20.95 -7.32 2.94
CA ALA A 119 20.61 -8.73 3.00
C ALA A 119 21.87 -9.57 2.82
N THR A 120 22.25 -10.34 3.83
CA THR A 120 23.40 -11.25 3.75
C THR A 120 22.90 -12.68 3.48
N PRO A 121 23.37 -13.35 2.41
CA PRO A 121 23.01 -14.73 2.12
C PRO A 121 23.39 -15.66 3.29
N VAL A 122 22.48 -16.55 3.65
CA VAL A 122 22.67 -17.63 4.62
C VAL A 122 22.01 -18.90 4.07
N GLU A 123 22.20 -20.04 4.75
CA GLU A 123 21.50 -21.27 4.35
C GLU A 123 19.98 -21.05 4.36
N GLY A 124 19.33 -21.33 3.22
CA GLY A 124 17.87 -21.22 3.07
C GLY A 124 17.31 -19.80 2.84
N GLY A 125 18.14 -18.75 2.81
CA GLY A 125 17.68 -17.40 2.52
C GLY A 125 18.65 -16.29 2.90
N PHE A 126 18.16 -15.29 3.63
CA PHE A 126 18.91 -14.06 3.95
C PHE A 126 18.73 -13.68 5.41
N THR A 127 19.78 -13.09 6.00
CA THR A 127 19.65 -12.28 7.21
C THR A 127 19.58 -10.82 6.80
N LEU A 128 18.54 -10.11 7.23
CA LEU A 128 18.25 -8.74 6.85
C LEU A 128 18.52 -7.78 7.99
N ASN A 129 19.31 -6.74 7.69
CA ASN A 129 19.58 -5.62 8.58
C ASN A 129 19.34 -4.31 7.82
N GLY A 130 18.53 -3.41 8.37
CA GLY A 130 18.25 -2.14 7.71
C GLY A 130 17.12 -1.35 8.34
N SER A 131 16.88 -0.17 7.77
CA SER A 131 15.82 0.74 8.19
C SER A 131 15.10 1.31 6.96
N TRP A 132 13.78 1.44 7.06
CA TRP A 132 12.95 2.08 6.05
C TRP A 132 12.18 3.21 6.73
N PRO A 133 12.47 4.48 6.40
CA PRO A 133 11.98 5.62 7.17
C PRO A 133 10.48 5.89 6.99
N VAL A 134 9.88 5.35 5.93
CA VAL A 134 8.49 5.60 5.56
C VAL A 134 7.87 4.29 5.11
N VAL A 135 7.09 3.67 5.99
CA VAL A 135 6.30 2.46 5.70
C VAL A 135 4.85 2.73 6.07
N THR A 136 4.05 3.04 5.04
CA THR A 136 2.63 3.36 5.17
C THR A 136 1.87 2.27 5.89
N GLY A 137 1.12 2.67 6.92
CA GLY A 137 0.20 1.82 7.66
C GLY A 137 0.82 0.63 8.36
N VAL A 138 2.12 0.67 8.63
CA VAL A 138 2.83 -0.49 9.18
C VAL A 138 2.13 -1.09 10.41
N GLU A 139 1.62 -0.26 11.32
CA GLU A 139 0.93 -0.73 12.54
C GLU A 139 -0.39 -1.49 12.27
N ASP A 140 -0.97 -1.31 11.10
CA ASP A 140 -2.21 -1.97 10.66
C ASP A 140 -1.95 -3.07 9.62
N SER A 141 -0.68 -3.34 9.30
CA SER A 141 -0.22 -4.35 8.34
C SER A 141 0.27 -5.61 9.05
N HIS A 142 -0.06 -6.78 8.52
CA HIS A 142 0.53 -8.05 9.00
C HIS A 142 1.83 -8.41 8.28
N TRP A 143 2.01 -7.87 7.08
CA TRP A 143 3.15 -8.14 6.22
C TRP A 143 3.68 -6.85 5.62
N CYS A 144 5.00 -6.75 5.57
CA CYS A 144 5.72 -5.68 4.90
C CYS A 144 6.47 -6.23 3.68
N ALA A 145 6.34 -5.57 2.54
CA ALA A 145 7.15 -5.77 1.34
C ALA A 145 8.21 -4.67 1.27
N LEU A 146 9.44 -4.99 1.63
CA LEU A 146 10.53 -4.03 1.84
C LEU A 146 11.71 -4.29 0.91
N ALA A 147 12.16 -3.25 0.21
CA ALA A 147 13.30 -3.36 -0.70
C ALA A 147 14.64 -3.48 0.06
N GLY A 148 15.57 -4.25 -0.50
CA GLY A 148 16.92 -4.36 0.02
C GLY A 148 17.91 -4.78 -1.05
N LEU A 149 19.20 -4.59 -0.75
CA LEU A 149 20.29 -5.06 -1.59
C LEU A 149 20.90 -6.32 -0.96
N VAL A 150 21.25 -7.30 -1.78
CA VAL A 150 22.05 -8.42 -1.33
C VAL A 150 23.53 -8.02 -1.30
N TRP A 151 24.24 -8.41 -0.25
CA TRP A 151 25.66 -8.11 -0.05
C TRP A 151 26.47 -9.40 0.11
N GLU A 152 27.67 -9.41 -0.45
CA GLU A 152 28.68 -10.44 -0.25
C GLU A 152 29.89 -9.80 0.44
N GLY A 153 30.01 -10.05 1.75
CA GLY A 153 30.96 -9.33 2.60
C GLY A 153 30.60 -7.85 2.71
N ASP A 154 31.51 -6.98 2.25
CA ASP A 154 31.42 -5.52 2.36
C ASP A 154 31.00 -4.84 1.06
N GLU A 155 30.66 -5.60 0.02
CA GLU A 155 30.23 -5.06 -1.27
C GLU A 155 28.82 -5.58 -1.66
N PRO A 156 28.00 -4.77 -2.34
CA PRO A 156 26.75 -5.26 -2.93
C PRO A 156 27.01 -6.37 -3.96
N ARG A 157 26.27 -7.46 -3.88
CA ARG A 157 26.28 -8.51 -4.90
C ARG A 157 25.79 -7.94 -6.23
N LEU A 158 26.51 -8.23 -7.31
CA LEU A 158 26.11 -7.83 -8.66
C LEU A 158 25.53 -9.01 -9.44
N VAL A 159 24.41 -8.77 -10.13
CA VAL A 159 23.80 -9.68 -11.10
C VAL A 159 23.71 -8.92 -12.42
N ASP A 160 24.31 -9.46 -13.48
CA ASP A 160 24.40 -8.81 -14.80
C ASP A 160 24.91 -7.36 -14.75
N GLY A 161 25.90 -7.11 -13.87
CA GLY A 161 26.52 -5.80 -13.70
C GLY A 161 25.67 -4.77 -12.94
N ARG A 162 24.58 -5.19 -12.29
CA ARG A 162 23.70 -4.33 -11.48
C ARG A 162 23.58 -4.85 -10.05
N PRO A 163 23.36 -3.98 -9.04
CA PRO A 163 23.09 -4.43 -7.68
C PRO A 163 21.91 -5.41 -7.62
N ASP A 164 22.09 -6.52 -6.91
CA ASP A 164 21.02 -7.49 -6.64
C ASP A 164 20.02 -6.91 -5.64
N ALA A 165 19.09 -6.14 -6.18
CA ALA A 165 17.96 -5.60 -5.44
C ALA A 165 16.85 -6.63 -5.36
N ARG A 166 16.32 -6.84 -4.16
CA ARG A 166 15.20 -7.74 -3.89
C ARG A 166 14.10 -7.05 -3.11
N MET A 167 12.89 -7.56 -3.25
CA MET A 167 11.77 -7.24 -2.37
C MET A 167 11.62 -8.38 -1.36
N PHE A 168 11.77 -8.06 -0.08
CA PHE A 168 11.64 -9.02 1.02
C PHE A 168 10.24 -8.91 1.60
N LEU A 169 9.53 -10.04 1.66
CA LEU A 169 8.24 -10.14 2.34
C LEU A 169 8.45 -10.61 3.78
N ILE A 170 8.11 -9.77 4.75
CA ILE A 170 8.46 -9.96 6.16
C ILE A 170 7.19 -9.82 7.00
N PRO A 171 6.90 -10.75 7.92
CA PRO A 171 5.84 -10.53 8.91
C PRO A 171 6.14 -9.27 9.72
N THR A 172 5.18 -8.36 9.84
CA THR A 172 5.38 -7.07 10.53
C THR A 172 5.83 -7.26 11.97
N GLU A 173 5.39 -8.33 12.65
CA GLU A 173 5.81 -8.68 14.01
C GLU A 173 7.32 -8.94 14.17
N GLN A 174 8.04 -9.20 13.08
CA GLN A 174 9.50 -9.39 13.10
C GLN A 174 10.27 -8.07 12.94
N LEU A 175 9.57 -6.95 12.80
CA LEU A 175 10.13 -5.63 12.60
C LEU A 175 9.93 -4.77 13.85
N GLU A 176 10.89 -3.89 14.11
CA GLU A 176 10.75 -2.84 15.12
C GLU A 176 10.14 -1.60 14.46
N ILE A 177 9.00 -1.13 14.97
CA ILE A 177 8.32 0.07 14.47
C ILE A 177 8.71 1.26 15.34
N GLU A 178 9.28 2.29 14.73
CA GLU A 178 9.59 3.57 15.37
C GLU A 178 8.56 4.63 14.95
N GLN A 179 7.92 5.23 15.96
CA GLN A 179 6.83 6.21 15.77
C GLN A 179 7.36 7.58 15.30
N THR A 180 7.62 7.71 14.02
CA THR A 180 8.23 8.90 13.39
C THR A 180 7.22 9.80 12.68
N TRP A 181 5.98 9.34 12.47
CA TRP A 181 4.99 10.03 11.63
C TRP A 181 4.10 11.04 12.39
N GLN A 182 4.14 11.05 13.72
CA GLN A 182 3.25 11.85 14.57
C GLN A 182 3.26 13.36 14.28
N ASN A 183 4.36 13.89 13.74
CA ASN A 183 4.53 15.32 13.44
C ASN A 183 4.48 15.65 11.94
N ALA A 184 4.03 14.72 11.09
CA ALA A 184 3.86 14.98 9.67
C ALA A 184 2.88 16.15 9.43
N ALA A 185 3.15 16.96 8.40
CA ALA A 185 2.35 18.14 8.06
C ALA A 185 1.12 17.80 7.20
N ALA A 186 1.12 16.64 6.55
CA ALA A 186 0.06 16.17 5.67
C ALA A 186 0.10 14.63 5.63
N MET A 187 -0.98 14.01 5.14
CA MET A 187 -1.10 12.56 5.09
C MET A 187 -0.90 11.92 6.47
N ARG A 188 -1.28 12.59 7.56
CA ARG A 188 -0.96 12.13 8.92
C ARG A 188 -1.60 10.79 9.21
N GLY A 189 -2.85 10.60 8.76
CA GLY A 189 -3.56 9.33 8.89
C GLY A 189 -2.85 8.13 8.28
N THR A 190 -1.83 8.32 7.41
CA THR A 190 -1.12 7.19 6.83
C THR A 190 -0.25 6.43 7.84
N GLY A 191 0.08 7.03 8.99
CA GLY A 191 0.96 6.40 9.98
C GLY A 191 2.21 5.79 9.35
N SER A 192 2.85 6.54 8.44
CA SER A 192 3.97 6.04 7.63
C SER A 192 5.28 6.03 8.42
N ASN A 193 5.25 5.30 9.54
CA ASN A 193 6.31 5.18 10.51
C ASN A 193 7.54 4.48 9.93
N GLN A 194 8.68 4.67 10.61
CA GLN A 194 9.90 3.97 10.28
C GLN A 194 9.83 2.53 10.79
N VAL A 195 10.42 1.61 10.04
CA VAL A 195 10.59 0.21 10.47
C VAL A 195 12.05 -0.18 10.39
N ASN A 196 12.49 -1.02 11.32
CA ASN A 196 13.85 -1.50 11.40
C ASN A 196 13.86 -3.04 11.43
N ALA A 197 14.74 -3.63 10.65
CA ALA A 197 15.08 -5.04 10.72
C ALA A 197 16.46 -5.17 11.36
N LYS A 198 16.57 -6.01 12.39
CA LYS A 198 17.83 -6.39 13.01
C LYS A 198 17.93 -7.90 13.05
N ASP A 199 18.87 -8.43 12.28
CA ASP A 199 19.14 -9.87 12.13
C ASP A 199 17.88 -10.70 11.80
N VAL A 200 16.98 -10.15 10.98
CA VAL A 200 15.73 -10.82 10.60
C VAL A 200 15.99 -11.85 9.51
N PHE A 201 15.69 -13.11 9.78
CA PHE A 201 15.78 -14.17 8.77
C PHE A 201 14.60 -14.12 7.79
N VAL A 202 14.90 -14.04 6.49
CA VAL A 202 13.92 -14.12 5.40
C VAL A 202 14.27 -15.31 4.50
N PRO A 203 13.37 -16.31 4.37
CA PRO A 203 13.62 -17.46 3.50
C PRO A 203 13.65 -17.04 2.02
N GLU A 204 14.40 -17.77 1.19
CA GLU A 204 14.58 -17.48 -0.25
C GLU A 204 13.24 -17.27 -0.96
N VAL A 205 12.23 -18.09 -0.64
CA VAL A 205 10.89 -18.01 -1.24
C VAL A 205 10.18 -16.68 -1.02
N ARG A 206 10.55 -15.90 0.01
CA ARG A 206 10.03 -14.56 0.31
C ARG A 206 10.96 -13.42 -0.10
N ALA A 207 12.11 -13.73 -0.71
CA ALA A 207 13.08 -12.76 -1.21
C ALA A 207 12.94 -12.61 -2.73
N CYS A 208 11.90 -11.90 -3.16
CA CYS A 208 11.51 -11.83 -4.56
C CYS A 208 12.46 -10.96 -5.40
N VAL A 209 12.97 -11.53 -6.50
CA VAL A 209 13.74 -10.80 -7.50
C VAL A 209 12.78 -9.97 -8.37
N PRO A 210 12.94 -8.63 -8.45
CA PRO A 210 12.14 -7.79 -9.34
C PRO A 210 12.24 -8.26 -10.80
N GLY A 211 11.11 -8.35 -11.48
CA GLY A 211 11.05 -8.81 -12.88
C GLY A 211 11.20 -10.33 -13.10
N SER A 212 11.39 -11.13 -12.05
CA SER A 212 11.37 -12.60 -12.18
C SER A 212 10.03 -13.13 -12.68
N THR A 213 10.02 -14.31 -13.30
CA THR A 213 8.81 -14.95 -13.82
C THR A 213 7.82 -15.25 -12.70
N PRO A 214 6.54 -14.82 -12.81
CA PRO A 214 5.52 -15.16 -11.82
C PRO A 214 5.10 -16.63 -11.90
N GLN A 215 4.65 -17.20 -10.78
CA GLN A 215 4.01 -18.51 -10.72
C GLN A 215 2.60 -18.46 -11.31
N ILE A 216 1.89 -17.34 -11.10
CA ILE A 216 0.61 -17.05 -11.73
C ILE A 216 0.86 -16.24 -13.01
N ASP A 217 0.78 -16.92 -14.16
CA ASP A 217 1.11 -16.33 -15.44
C ASP A 217 -0.11 -15.62 -16.09
N ARG A 218 -0.42 -14.41 -15.62
CA ARG A 218 -1.47 -13.53 -16.18
C ARG A 218 -0.88 -12.17 -16.58
N PRO A 219 -1.47 -11.45 -17.56
CA PRO A 219 -0.94 -10.17 -18.04
C PRO A 219 -0.58 -9.15 -16.95
N MET A 220 -1.38 -9.03 -15.90
CA MET A 220 -1.14 -8.15 -14.76
C MET A 220 0.19 -8.43 -14.05
N PHE A 221 0.63 -9.69 -13.96
CA PHE A 221 1.79 -10.10 -13.14
C PHE A 221 3.09 -10.24 -13.92
N ARG A 222 3.04 -10.09 -15.26
CA ARG A 222 4.21 -10.16 -16.15
C ARG A 222 4.97 -8.84 -16.24
N GLY A 223 4.25 -7.71 -16.12
CA GLY A 223 4.79 -6.38 -16.30
C GLY A 223 5.55 -5.84 -15.09
N SER A 224 6.21 -4.69 -15.27
CA SER A 224 6.79 -3.94 -14.16
C SER A 224 5.67 -3.45 -13.22
N PRO A 225 5.68 -3.82 -11.92
CA PRO A 225 4.71 -3.30 -10.95
C PRO A 225 4.68 -1.78 -10.93
N THR A 226 5.86 -1.13 -10.95
CA THR A 226 5.98 0.33 -10.97
C THR A 226 5.28 0.96 -12.17
N ALA A 227 5.37 0.36 -13.36
CA ALA A 227 4.71 0.90 -14.55
C ALA A 227 3.17 0.84 -14.45
N LEU A 228 2.64 -0.16 -13.75
CA LEU A 228 1.20 -0.34 -13.53
C LEU A 228 0.69 0.55 -12.38
N THR A 229 1.45 0.67 -11.28
CA THR A 229 0.97 1.35 -10.06
C THR A 229 1.18 2.85 -10.08
N LEU A 230 2.23 3.37 -10.73
CA LEU A 230 2.55 4.80 -10.70
C LEU A 230 1.42 5.70 -11.26
N PRO A 231 0.74 5.36 -12.38
CA PRO A 231 -0.43 6.12 -12.83
C PRO A 231 -1.58 6.14 -11.81
N ILE A 232 -1.72 5.06 -11.03
CA ILE A 232 -2.77 4.94 -10.01
C ILE A 232 -2.42 5.75 -8.77
N PHE A 233 -1.12 5.93 -8.47
CA PHE A 233 -0.68 6.82 -7.39
C PHE A 233 -1.09 8.27 -7.70
N ALA A 234 -1.04 8.68 -8.98
CA ALA A 234 -1.52 9.99 -9.40
C ALA A 234 -3.04 10.17 -9.22
N ALA A 235 -3.81 9.09 -9.22
CA ALA A 235 -5.25 9.12 -8.97
C ALA A 235 -5.60 9.67 -7.57
N VAL A 236 -4.70 9.50 -6.59
CA VAL A 236 -4.86 10.08 -5.25
C VAL A 236 -4.97 11.59 -5.32
N ALA A 237 -4.08 12.26 -6.08
CA ALA A 237 -4.12 13.70 -6.25
C ALA A 237 -5.40 14.16 -6.98
N VAL A 238 -5.84 13.39 -7.99
CA VAL A 238 -7.10 13.67 -8.70
C VAL A 238 -8.31 13.58 -7.77
N GLY A 239 -8.36 12.57 -6.90
CA GLY A 239 -9.42 12.43 -5.91
C GLY A 239 -9.41 13.53 -4.85
N VAL A 240 -8.23 13.95 -4.38
CA VAL A 240 -8.10 15.12 -3.48
C VAL A 240 -8.69 16.38 -4.14
N LEU A 241 -8.35 16.64 -5.41
CA LEU A 241 -8.89 17.78 -6.15
C LEU A 241 -10.40 17.68 -6.33
N LYS A 242 -10.93 16.48 -6.63
CA LYS A 242 -12.38 16.22 -6.68
C LYS A 242 -13.05 16.58 -5.36
N GLY A 243 -12.53 16.08 -4.24
CA GLY A 243 -13.05 16.38 -2.90
C GLY A 243 -13.00 17.87 -2.56
N ALA A 244 -11.92 18.56 -2.93
CA ALA A 244 -11.78 20.00 -2.71
C ALA A 244 -12.79 20.81 -3.52
N ILE A 245 -12.99 20.49 -4.80
CA ILE A 245 -13.97 21.15 -5.68
C ILE A 245 -15.40 20.96 -5.15
N GLU A 246 -15.74 19.75 -4.72
CA GLU A 246 -17.06 19.45 -4.16
C GLU A 246 -17.30 20.19 -2.84
N ALA A 247 -16.30 20.21 -1.95
CA ALA A 247 -16.38 20.95 -0.68
C ALA A 247 -16.53 22.46 -0.92
N ALA A 248 -15.71 23.04 -1.80
CA ALA A 248 -15.81 24.45 -2.16
C ALA A 248 -17.16 24.79 -2.80
N SER A 249 -17.67 23.92 -3.69
CA SER A 249 -18.98 24.10 -4.32
C SER A 249 -20.12 24.04 -3.31
N ALA A 250 -20.02 23.16 -2.30
CA ALA A 250 -20.99 23.07 -1.21
C ALA A 250 -20.95 24.31 -0.31
N GLU A 251 -19.76 24.80 0.04
CA GLU A 251 -19.60 26.02 0.83
C GLU A 251 -20.17 27.24 0.10
N ILE A 252 -19.80 27.44 -1.18
CA ILE A 252 -20.24 28.58 -1.98
C ILE A 252 -21.77 28.65 -2.07
N LYS A 253 -22.46 27.51 -2.21
CA LYS A 253 -23.94 27.46 -2.25
C LYS A 253 -24.61 27.95 -0.96
N GLN A 254 -23.91 27.93 0.16
CA GLN A 254 -24.44 28.31 1.48
C GLN A 254 -23.84 29.65 1.97
N LYS A 255 -22.86 30.20 1.26
CA LYS A 255 -22.07 31.34 1.74
C LYS A 255 -22.85 32.63 1.55
N VAL A 256 -23.16 33.30 2.66
CA VAL A 256 -23.70 34.65 2.64
C VAL A 256 -22.54 35.65 2.71
N SER A 257 -22.54 36.63 1.81
CA SER A 257 -21.55 37.69 1.78
C SER A 257 -21.57 38.49 3.07
N SER A 258 -20.42 38.58 3.76
CA SER A 258 -20.27 39.43 4.95
C SER A 258 -20.35 40.93 4.66
N VAL A 259 -20.24 41.33 3.40
CA VAL A 259 -20.32 42.74 2.96
C VAL A 259 -21.75 43.09 2.52
N THR A 260 -22.43 42.21 1.79
CA THR A 260 -23.73 42.52 1.18
C THR A 260 -24.92 41.87 1.88
N GLY A 261 -24.69 40.88 2.76
CA GLY A 261 -25.74 40.11 3.41
C GLY A 261 -26.56 39.21 2.48
N LYS A 262 -26.16 39.10 1.21
CA LYS A 262 -26.83 38.28 0.20
C LYS A 262 -26.11 36.93 0.05
N ALA A 263 -26.90 35.89 -0.18
CA ALA A 263 -26.41 34.59 -0.65
C ALA A 263 -25.83 34.71 -2.06
#